data_AF-A0A2S1JMM1-F1
#
_entry.id   AF-A0A2S1JMM1-F1
#
_cell.length_a   1.000
_cell.length_b   1.000
_cell.length_c   1.000
_cell.angle_alpha   90.00
_cell.angle_beta   90.00
_cell.angle_gamma   90.00
#
_symmetry.space_group_name_H-M   'P 1'
#
loop_
_entity.id
_entity.type
_entity.pdbx_description
1 polymer ?
#
loop_
_entity_poly.entity_id
_entity_poly.type
_entity_poly.pdbx_seq_one_letter_code
_entity_poly.pdbx_strand_id
1 'polypeptide(L)'
;MEQGQYLCDHYRFAADQRLKVFNFFVVLTMFVEGGIFTAMEKDFHPLILALLGGFVVILVTVFWLMDIRSRQLLKLAVPALKTLEMGFPEEARIFSNDAIRRGDLARYTFAFRVLLVGQLFFGLGVASYGIYHWYIAP
;
A
#
# COMPACT_ATOMS: atom_id res chain seq x y z
N MET A 1 -31.06 -3.63 -13.70
CA MET A 1 -30.54 -2.31 -13.25
C MET A 1 -29.84 -2.42 -11.90
N GLU A 2 -30.36 -3.17 -10.91
CA GLU A 2 -29.72 -3.39 -9.59
C GLU A 2 -28.29 -3.96 -9.63
N GLN A 3 -28.02 -5.00 -10.43
CA GLN A 3 -26.70 -5.68 -10.41
C GLN A 3 -25.56 -4.80 -10.94
N GLY A 4 -25.82 -3.97 -11.94
CA GLY A 4 -24.82 -3.06 -12.49
C GLY A 4 -24.47 -1.93 -11.53
N GLN A 5 -25.49 -1.41 -10.83
CA GLN A 5 -25.31 -0.42 -9.78
C GLN A 5 -24.51 -1.00 -8.60
N TYR A 6 -24.84 -2.22 -8.16
CA TYR A 6 -24.08 -2.94 -7.14
C TYR A 6 -22.60 -3.11 -7.51
N LEU A 7 -22.30 -3.50 -8.76
CA LEU A 7 -20.91 -3.67 -9.23
C LEU A 7 -20.14 -2.34 -9.28
N CYS A 8 -20.76 -1.27 -9.78
CA CYS A 8 -20.17 0.06 -9.81
C CYS A 8 -19.91 0.60 -8.40
N ASP A 9 -20.87 0.45 -7.49
CA ASP A 9 -20.75 0.88 -6.09
C ASP A 9 -19.69 0.06 -5.34
N HIS A 10 -19.62 -1.25 -5.57
CA HIS A 10 -18.59 -2.10 -4.98
C HIS A 10 -17.19 -1.75 -5.50
N TYR A 11 -17.07 -1.47 -6.80
CA TYR A 11 -15.81 -1.01 -7.39
C TYR A 11 -15.37 0.34 -6.79
N ARG A 12 -16.30 1.29 -6.69
CA ARG A 12 -16.06 2.60 -6.07
C ARG A 12 -15.61 2.44 -4.62
N PHE A 13 -16.31 1.62 -3.85
CA PHE A 13 -15.94 1.31 -2.47
C PHE A 13 -14.52 0.72 -2.38
N ALA A 14 -14.18 -0.24 -3.24
CA ALA A 14 -12.85 -0.85 -3.26
C ALA A 14 -11.75 0.14 -3.65
N ALA A 15 -12.02 1.05 -4.59
CA ALA A 15 -11.10 2.12 -4.97
C ALA A 15 -10.89 3.14 -3.83
N ASP A 16 -11.97 3.58 -3.18
CA ASP A 16 -11.93 4.49 -2.04
C ASP A 16 -11.21 3.86 -0.84
N GLN A 17 -11.44 2.58 -0.58
CA GLN A 17 -10.74 1.85 0.47
C GLN A 17 -9.23 1.84 0.22
N ARG A 18 -8.80 1.60 -1.01
CA ARG A 18 -7.38 1.58 -1.37
C ARG A 18 -6.70 2.94 -1.15
N LEU A 19 -7.38 4.03 -1.51
CA LEU A 19 -6.86 5.38 -1.30
C LEU A 19 -6.77 5.74 0.19
N LYS A 20 -7.77 5.36 0.99
CA LYS A 20 -7.74 5.54 2.45
C LYS A 20 -6.59 4.77 3.10
N VAL A 21 -6.40 3.52 2.69
CA VAL A 21 -5.28 2.68 3.15
C VAL A 21 -3.94 3.31 2.79
N PHE A 22 -3.79 3.83 1.56
CA PHE A 22 -2.58 4.53 1.14
C PHE A 22 -2.29 5.75 2.03
N ASN A 23 -3.28 6.62 2.23
CA ASN A 23 -3.09 7.82 3.03
C ASN A 23 -2.74 7.49 4.48
N PHE A 24 -3.38 6.47 5.06
CA PHE A 24 -3.08 6.04 6.43
C PHE A 24 -1.66 5.46 6.55
N PHE A 25 -1.20 4.70 5.54
CA PHE A 25 0.18 4.21 5.48
C PHE A 25 1.19 5.35 5.52
N VAL A 26 1.01 6.37 4.66
CA VAL A 26 1.93 7.51 4.54
C VAL A 26 2.01 8.30 5.84
N VAL A 27 0.87 8.59 6.47
CA VAL A 27 0.84 9.33 7.75
C VAL A 27 1.53 8.54 8.86
N LEU A 28 1.24 7.24 8.96
CA LEU A 28 1.79 6.39 10.01
C LEU A 28 3.30 6.16 9.86
N THR A 29 3.77 6.00 8.61
CA THR A 29 5.21 5.85 8.31
C THR A 29 5.99 7.11 8.65
N MET A 30 5.52 8.29 8.24
CA MET A 30 6.15 9.56 8.62
C MET A 30 6.20 9.74 10.16
N PHE A 31 5.15 9.34 10.87
CA PHE A 31 5.13 9.39 12.32
C PHE A 31 6.21 8.50 12.96
N VAL A 32 6.33 7.25 12.51
CA VAL A 32 7.32 6.31 13.05
C VAL A 32 8.74 6.72 12.66
N GLU A 33 8.96 7.20 11.43
CA GLU A 33 10.24 7.75 10.98
C GLU A 33 10.68 8.95 11.83
N GLY A 34 9.76 9.88 12.12
CA GLY A 34 10.03 10.97 13.04
C GLY A 34 10.46 10.47 14.43
N GLY A 35 9.81 9.40 14.92
CA GLY A 35 10.20 8.72 16.16
C GLY A 35 11.59 8.09 16.10
N ILE A 36 11.94 7.46 14.98
CA ILE A 36 13.28 6.89 14.73
C ILE A 36 14.34 7.99 14.71
N PHE A 37 14.13 9.07 13.96
CA PHE A 37 15.09 10.17 13.90
C PHE A 37 15.28 10.83 15.27
N THR A 38 14.21 11.02 16.04
CA THR A 38 14.29 11.56 17.40
C THR A 38 15.06 10.62 18.33
N ALA A 39 14.81 9.30 18.24
CA ALA A 39 15.51 8.30 19.04
C ALA A 39 17.01 8.27 18.70
N MET A 40 17.39 8.48 17.44
CA MET A 40 18.78 8.61 17.02
C MET A 40 19.42 9.92 17.52
N GLU A 41 18.73 11.06 17.38
CA GLU A 41 19.27 12.37 17.79
C GLU A 41 19.46 12.49 19.31
N LYS A 42 18.61 11.81 20.09
CA LYS A 42 18.65 11.84 21.56
C LYS A 42 19.47 10.70 22.16
N ASP A 43 20.18 9.92 21.33
CA ASP A 43 20.98 8.77 21.74
C ASP A 43 20.19 7.81 22.66
N PHE A 44 18.95 7.50 22.27
CA PHE A 44 18.12 6.56 23.02
C PHE A 44 18.73 5.15 23.00
N HIS A 45 18.37 4.36 24.01
CA HIS A 45 18.86 2.99 24.14
C HIS A 45 18.67 2.20 22.83
N PRO A 46 19.69 1.49 22.31
CA PRO A 46 19.66 0.82 21.00
C PRO A 46 18.49 -0.15 20.81
N LEU A 47 18.01 -0.76 21.90
CA LEU A 47 16.81 -1.59 21.91
C LEU A 47 15.54 -0.83 21.43
N ILE A 48 15.40 0.46 21.74
CA ILE A 48 14.26 1.27 21.30
C ILE A 48 14.30 1.44 19.78
N LEU A 49 15.49 1.67 19.21
CA LEU A 49 15.70 1.70 17.76
C LEU A 49 15.34 0.35 17.13
N ALA A 50 15.76 -0.76 17.74
CA ALA A 50 15.41 -2.10 17.28
C ALA A 50 13.89 -2.33 17.25
N LEU A 51 13.19 -1.92 18.32
CA LEU A 51 11.73 -2.02 18.43
C LEU A 51 11.00 -1.13 17.43
N LEU A 52 11.47 0.10 17.22
CA LEU A 52 10.89 1.02 16.23
C LEU A 52 11.08 0.51 14.80
N GLY A 53 12.27 0.02 14.45
CA GLY A 53 12.52 -0.62 13.16
C GLY A 53 11.66 -1.87 12.95
N GLY A 54 11.54 -2.72 13.97
CA GLY A 54 10.63 -3.88 13.95
C GLY A 54 9.17 -3.49 13.77
N PHE A 55 8.74 -2.40 14.41
CA PHE A 55 7.39 -1.86 14.24
C PHE A 55 7.14 -1.40 12.80
N VAL A 56 8.10 -0.73 12.16
CA VAL A 56 8.02 -0.38 10.73
C VAL A 56 7.81 -1.63 9.86
N VAL A 57 8.56 -2.71 10.12
CA VAL A 57 8.42 -3.98 9.37
C VAL A 57 7.02 -4.58 9.52
N ILE A 58 6.47 -4.58 10.74
CA ILE A 58 5.12 -5.05 11.01
C ILE A 58 4.09 -4.20 10.26
N LEU A 59 4.22 -2.88 10.32
CA LEU A 59 3.34 -1.96 9.60
C LEU A 59 3.35 -2.25 8.10
N VAL A 60 4.54 -2.30 7.49
CA VAL A 60 4.67 -2.59 6.05
C VAL A 60 3.99 -3.91 5.70
N THR A 61 4.19 -4.96 6.52
CA THR A 61 3.58 -6.28 6.30
C THR A 61 2.05 -6.22 6.33
N VAL A 62 1.47 -5.54 7.32
CA VAL A 62 0.01 -5.39 7.44
C VAL A 62 -0.56 -4.64 6.24
N PHE A 63 0.04 -3.51 5.86
CA PHE A 63 -0.42 -2.72 4.72
C PHE A 63 -0.24 -3.44 3.38
N TRP A 64 0.84 -4.21 3.24
CA TRP A 64 1.05 -5.07 2.08
C TRP A 64 -0.08 -6.10 1.94
N LEU A 65 -0.47 -6.75 3.04
CA LEU A 65 -1.56 -7.73 3.05
C LEU A 65 -2.90 -7.09 2.65
N MET A 66 -3.21 -5.90 3.20
CA MET A 66 -4.43 -5.18 2.84
C MET A 66 -4.48 -4.83 1.35
N ASP A 67 -3.36 -4.40 0.76
CA ASP A 67 -3.28 -4.07 -0.67
C ASP A 67 -3.33 -5.32 -1.58
N ILE A 68 -2.85 -6.49 -1.13
CA ILE A 68 -3.12 -7.77 -1.82
C ILE A 68 -4.63 -8.00 -1.91
N ARG A 69 -5.33 -7.92 -0.79
CA ARG A 69 -6.78 -8.17 -0.72
C ARG A 69 -7.57 -7.19 -1.60
N SER A 70 -7.29 -5.89 -1.53
CA SER A 70 -7.98 -4.89 -2.35
C SER A 70 -7.75 -5.12 -3.85
N ARG A 71 -6.54 -5.52 -4.26
CA ARG A 71 -6.27 -5.86 -5.68
C ARG A 71 -6.99 -7.11 -6.15
N GLN A 72 -7.13 -8.13 -5.30
CA GLN A 72 -7.87 -9.35 -5.65
C GLN A 72 -9.34 -9.02 -5.94
N LEU A 73 -9.98 -8.18 -5.12
CA LEU A 73 -11.35 -7.72 -5.34
C LEU A 73 -11.49 -6.92 -6.64
N LEU A 74 -10.57 -5.98 -6.91
CA LEU A 74 -10.57 -5.23 -8.16
C LEU A 74 -10.37 -6.12 -9.40
N LYS A 75 -9.53 -7.15 -9.30
CA LYS A 75 -9.33 -8.12 -10.40
C LYS A 75 -10.58 -8.94 -10.71
N LEU A 76 -11.45 -9.17 -9.73
CA LEU A 76 -12.73 -9.85 -9.93
C LEU A 76 -13.81 -8.90 -10.46
N ALA A 77 -13.81 -7.65 -10.02
CA ALA A 77 -14.78 -6.64 -10.45
C ALA A 77 -14.56 -6.20 -11.91
N VAL A 78 -13.31 -5.96 -12.33
CA VAL A 78 -13.00 -5.41 -13.67
C VAL A 78 -13.54 -6.26 -14.83
N PRO A 79 -13.38 -7.60 -14.87
CA PRO A 79 -13.96 -8.44 -15.92
C PRO A 79 -15.49 -8.37 -15.93
N ALA A 80 -16.14 -8.40 -14.77
CA ALA A 80 -17.59 -8.32 -14.67
C ALA A 80 -18.14 -6.96 -15.12
N LEU A 81 -17.43 -5.87 -14.82
CA LEU A 81 -17.73 -4.52 -15.33
C LEU A 81 -17.55 -4.42 -16.84
N LYS A 82 -16.52 -5.05 -17.42
CA LYS A 82 -16.36 -5.12 -18.89
C LYS A 82 -17.51 -5.85 -19.56
N THR A 83 -17.99 -6.95 -18.98
CA THR A 83 -19.15 -7.68 -19.50
C THR A 83 -20.41 -6.81 -19.48
N LEU A 84 -20.57 -5.99 -18.44
CA LEU A 84 -21.67 -5.05 -18.33
C LEU A 84 -21.55 -3.88 -19.34
N GLU A 85 -20.33 -3.45 -19.65
CA GLU A 85 -20.04 -2.42 -20.66
C GLU A 85 -20.33 -2.82 -22.10
N MET A 86 -20.37 -4.12 -22.41
CA MET A 86 -20.68 -4.59 -23.77
C MET A 86 -22.07 -4.15 -24.25
N GLY A 87 -23.00 -3.89 -23.33
CA GLY A 87 -24.34 -3.37 -23.64
C GLY A 87 -24.41 -1.85 -23.84
N PHE A 88 -23.34 -1.11 -23.56
CA PHE A 88 -23.29 0.35 -23.71
C PHE A 88 -22.68 0.80 -25.06
N PRO A 89 -23.00 2.03 -25.53
CA PRO A 89 -22.33 2.65 -26.68
C PRO A 89 -20.80 2.69 -26.50
N GLU A 90 -20.03 2.57 -27.59
CA GLU A 90 -18.55 2.50 -27.53
C GLU A 90 -17.88 3.67 -26.79
N GLU A 91 -18.50 4.85 -26.84
CA GLU A 91 -18.09 6.06 -26.15
C GLU A 91 -18.27 6.00 -24.63
N ALA A 92 -19.15 5.14 -24.12
CA ALA A 92 -19.37 4.92 -22.68
C ALA A 92 -18.58 3.74 -22.10
N ARG A 93 -17.78 3.02 -22.91
CA ARG A 93 -17.01 1.84 -22.48
C ARG A 93 -15.63 2.20 -21.92
N ILE A 94 -15.62 2.86 -20.76
CA ILE A 94 -14.41 3.38 -20.14
C ILE A 94 -13.43 2.24 -19.79
N PHE A 95 -13.90 1.14 -19.20
CA PHE A 95 -13.04 0.01 -18.80
C PHE A 95 -12.56 -0.83 -19.99
N SER A 96 -13.34 -0.89 -21.05
CA SER A 96 -12.98 -1.59 -22.29
C SER A 96 -11.94 -0.81 -23.09
N ASN A 97 -12.12 0.51 -23.21
CA ASN A 97 -11.17 1.40 -23.89
C ASN A 97 -9.86 1.57 -23.13
N ASP A 98 -9.91 1.63 -21.79
CA ASP A 98 -8.71 1.68 -20.93
C ASP A 98 -7.90 0.37 -20.99
N ALA A 99 -8.53 -0.77 -21.29
CA ALA A 99 -7.82 -2.03 -21.49
C ALA A 99 -6.98 -2.07 -22.78
N ILE A 100 -7.37 -1.31 -23.80
CA ILE A 100 -6.74 -1.29 -25.13
C ILE A 100 -5.56 -0.31 -25.18
N ARG A 101 -5.59 0.77 -24.38
CA ARG A 101 -4.62 1.88 -24.42
C ARG A 101 -3.48 1.84 -23.38
N ARG A 102 -3.43 0.85 -22.49
CA ARG A 102 -2.59 0.93 -21.28
C ARG A 102 -1.10 0.62 -21.48
N GLY A 103 -0.26 1.62 -21.20
CA GLY A 103 1.16 1.42 -20.85
C GLY A 103 1.29 0.89 -19.42
N ASP A 104 1.95 -0.25 -19.25
CA ASP A 104 1.96 -1.06 -18.01
C ASP A 104 2.73 -0.40 -16.83
N LEU A 105 3.51 0.66 -17.11
CA LEU A 105 4.41 1.30 -16.13
C LEU A 105 3.71 2.26 -15.13
N ALA A 106 2.57 2.85 -15.47
CA ALA A 106 1.93 3.88 -14.63
C ALA A 106 0.80 3.35 -13.74
N ARG A 107 0.92 2.13 -13.19
CA ARG A 107 -0.04 1.66 -12.19
C ARG A 107 0.26 2.33 -10.84
N TYR A 108 -0.76 2.89 -10.20
CA TYR A 108 -0.76 3.22 -8.76
C TYR A 108 -0.19 2.07 -7.88
N THR A 109 -0.34 0.83 -8.34
CA THR A 109 0.25 -0.36 -7.71
C THR A 109 1.77 -0.38 -7.68
N PHE A 110 2.43 0.16 -8.71
CA PHE A 110 3.88 0.21 -8.77
C PHE A 110 4.42 1.20 -7.73
N ALA A 111 3.91 2.45 -7.72
CA ALA A 111 4.30 3.47 -6.75
C ALA A 111 4.12 2.98 -5.30
N PHE A 112 2.97 2.36 -4.99
CA PHE A 112 2.72 1.84 -3.65
C PHE A 112 3.66 0.70 -3.26
N ARG A 113 4.01 -0.19 -4.21
CA ARG A 113 4.97 -1.27 -3.97
C ARG A 113 6.38 -0.74 -3.72
N VAL A 114 6.82 0.25 -4.50
CA VAL A 114 8.14 0.86 -4.31
C VAL A 114 8.24 1.46 -2.91
N LEU A 115 7.19 2.16 -2.46
CA LEU A 115 7.13 2.70 -1.10
C LEU A 115 7.16 1.62 -0.03
N LEU A 116 6.33 0.57 -0.15
CA LEU A 116 6.34 -0.53 0.81
C LEU A 116 7.69 -1.25 0.88
N VAL A 117 8.31 -1.53 -0.27
CA VAL A 117 9.63 -2.18 -0.34
C VAL A 117 10.71 -1.27 0.26
N GLY A 118 10.71 0.01 -0.08
CA GLY A 118 11.62 0.99 0.52
C GLY A 118 11.49 1.02 2.04
N GLN A 119 10.25 1.06 2.54
CA GLN A 119 9.96 1.08 3.96
C GLN A 119 10.34 -0.24 4.67
N LEU A 120 10.20 -1.37 3.98
CA LEU A 120 10.65 -2.66 4.49
C LEU A 120 12.16 -2.67 4.71
N PHE A 121 12.92 -2.24 3.70
CA PHE A 121 14.38 -2.16 3.80
C PHE A 121 14.81 -1.16 4.87
N PHE A 122 14.15 0.00 4.94
CA PHE A 122 14.41 0.98 5.99
C PHE A 122 14.16 0.41 7.39
N GLY A 123 12.99 -0.20 7.62
CA GLY A 123 12.64 -0.82 8.90
C GLY A 123 13.60 -1.94 9.31
N LEU A 124 13.98 -2.82 8.37
CA LEU A 124 14.98 -3.86 8.59
C LEU A 124 16.37 -3.28 8.90
N GLY A 125 16.77 -2.20 8.19
CA GLY A 125 18.02 -1.50 8.43
C GLY A 125 18.10 -0.90 9.82
N VAL A 126 17.05 -0.20 10.26
CA VAL A 126 16.96 0.37 11.61
C VAL A 126 16.93 -0.72 12.68
N ALA A 127 16.16 -1.78 12.45
CA ALA A 127 16.07 -2.90 13.39
C ALA A 127 17.42 -3.60 13.58
N SER A 128 18.10 -3.91 12.47
CA SER A 128 19.43 -4.54 12.49
C SER A 128 20.49 -3.63 13.10
N TYR A 129 20.45 -2.32 12.83
CA TYR A 129 21.33 -1.32 13.46
C TYR A 129 21.16 -1.29 14.98
N GLY A 130 19.91 -1.23 15.47
CA GLY A 130 19.63 -1.23 16.91
C GLY A 130 20.07 -2.52 17.61
N ILE A 131 19.85 -3.69 16.97
CA ILE A 131 20.32 -4.98 17.50
C ILE A 131 21.85 -5.06 17.51
N TYR A 132 22.51 -4.60 16.45
CA TYR A 132 23.97 -4.59 16.34
C TYR A 132 24.61 -3.77 17.46
N HIS A 133 24.13 -2.54 17.68
CA HIS A 133 24.64 -1.68 18.75
C HIS A 133 24.39 -2.29 20.13
N TRP A 134 23.21 -2.87 20.36
CA TRP A 134 22.90 -3.52 21.63
C TRP A 134 23.84 -4.69 21.98
N TYR A 135 24.30 -5.45 20.98
CA TYR A 135 25.11 -6.65 21.21
C TYR A 135 26.62 -6.39 21.23
N ILE A 136 27.10 -5.37 20.51
CA ILE A 136 28.54 -5.15 20.26
C ILE A 136 29.11 -3.91 20.96
N ALA A 137 28.27 -2.92 21.30
CA ALA A 137 28.69 -1.72 22.03
C ALA A 137 27.55 -1.22 22.94
N PRO A 138 27.38 -1.81 24.15
CA PRO A 138 26.40 -1.32 25.12
C PRO A 138 26.71 0.09 25.61
#